data_AF-A0A1Q9TV28-F1
#
_entry.id   AF-A0A1Q9TV28-F1
#
_cell.length_a   1.000
_cell.length_b   1.000
_cell.length_c   1.000
_cell.angle_alpha   90.00
_cell.angle_beta   90.00
_cell.angle_gamma   90.00
#
_symmetry.space_group_name_H-M   'P 1'
#
loop_
_entity.id
_entity.type
_entity.pdbx_description
1 polymer ?
#
loop_
_entity_poly.entity_id
_entity_poly.type
_entity_poly.pdbx_seq_one_letter_code
_entity_poly.pdbx_strand_id
1 'polypeptide(L)'
;MRASIGDKTASKRTMMGLRLIGLGLATAAAVAVTAPASAFVAAPNPGPQLGADVPPTAVEGDATFKRLGFKCEFTLEVKPVKKGQFGPVSVTKVVRGKLVDFRVEDGLAAEGVLVRGGLGANLYDYRAMDGVTKDQDLHAPVVGVPAPDNKTFGPTVRFEKVRSVEFCLGSGGYRLGQA
;
A
#
# COMPACT_ATOMS: atom_id res chain seq x y z
N MET A 1 -52.35 23.44 38.59
CA MET A 1 -51.52 22.22 38.39
C MET A 1 -50.30 22.32 39.29
N ARG A 2 -50.03 21.26 40.08
CA ARG A 2 -48.73 20.70 40.53
C ARG A 2 -47.58 21.67 40.90
N ALA A 3 -46.79 21.49 41.95
CA ALA A 3 -46.76 20.59 43.10
C ALA A 3 -45.66 21.14 44.03
N SER A 4 -45.89 21.10 45.34
CA SER A 4 -44.90 21.35 46.39
C SER A 4 -43.96 20.15 46.54
N ILE A 5 -42.65 20.39 46.66
CA ILE A 5 -41.62 19.43 47.08
C ILE A 5 -40.74 20.21 48.06
N GLY A 6 -40.42 19.81 49.28
CA GLY A 6 -40.56 18.54 49.98
C GLY A 6 -39.44 18.56 51.04
N ASP A 7 -39.79 18.90 52.28
CA ASP A 7 -38.91 18.84 53.43
C ASP A 7 -38.79 17.38 53.91
N LYS A 8 -37.58 16.93 54.30
CA LYS A 8 -37.31 16.02 55.44
C LYS A 8 -35.90 15.41 55.44
N THR A 9 -35.15 15.84 56.44
CA THR A 9 -34.58 15.02 57.52
C THR A 9 -33.50 13.97 57.23
N ALA A 10 -32.39 14.20 57.93
CA ALA A 10 -31.18 13.40 58.09
C ALA A 10 -31.41 11.91 58.41
N SER A 11 -30.60 11.07 57.76
CA SER A 11 -30.44 9.65 58.09
C SER A 11 -29.22 9.45 59.01
N LYS A 12 -29.44 8.68 60.08
CA LYS A 12 -28.51 8.35 61.16
C LYS A 12 -27.78 7.04 60.86
N ARG A 13 -26.47 7.03 61.20
CA ARG A 13 -25.59 5.89 61.55
C ARG A 13 -25.21 4.98 60.37
N THR A 14 -23.95 4.59 60.20
CA THR A 14 -23.26 3.67 61.12
C THR A 14 -21.75 3.71 60.87
N MET A 15 -20.99 3.68 61.97
CA MET A 15 -19.55 3.51 62.00
C MET A 15 -19.08 2.27 61.22
N MET A 16 -17.99 2.38 60.47
CA MET A 16 -17.11 1.22 60.28
C MET A 16 -15.67 1.67 60.05
N GLY A 17 -14.78 0.98 60.79
CA GLY A 17 -13.41 1.38 61.07
C GLY A 17 -12.52 1.60 59.85
N LEU A 18 -11.73 2.65 59.98
CA LEU A 18 -10.47 2.85 59.28
C LEU A 18 -9.59 1.60 59.47
N ARG A 19 -9.29 0.88 58.38
CA ARG A 19 -8.14 -0.02 58.32
C ARG A 19 -7.23 0.43 57.20
N LEU A 20 -6.19 1.16 57.60
CA LEU A 20 -4.98 1.43 56.84
C LEU A 20 -4.37 0.10 56.37
N ILE A 21 -4.35 -0.13 55.06
CA ILE A 21 -3.49 -1.14 54.44
C ILE A 21 -2.86 -0.52 53.20
N GLY A 22 -1.53 -0.50 53.17
CA GLY A 22 -0.76 -0.62 51.93
C GLY A 22 -0.32 0.67 51.26
N LEU A 23 0.77 1.25 51.76
CA LEU A 23 1.74 1.94 50.90
C LEU A 23 2.20 0.99 49.80
N GLY A 24 2.06 1.39 48.54
CA GLY A 24 2.65 0.65 47.44
C GLY A 24 2.07 1.00 46.08
N LEU A 25 2.24 2.26 45.64
CA LEU A 25 2.11 2.57 44.21
C LEU A 25 3.32 3.42 43.80
N ALA A 26 4.36 2.75 43.32
CA ALA A 26 5.49 3.42 42.68
C ALA A 26 4.96 4.09 41.40
N THR A 27 4.78 5.41 41.43
CA THR A 27 4.55 6.21 40.24
C THR A 27 5.83 6.25 39.43
N ALA A 28 5.94 5.36 38.44
CA ALA A 28 6.92 5.50 37.38
C ALA A 28 6.54 6.73 36.54
N ALA A 29 7.35 7.79 36.63
CA ALA A 29 7.25 8.92 35.72
C ALA A 29 7.72 8.44 34.33
N ALA A 30 6.77 8.02 33.50
CA ALA A 30 7.04 7.75 32.10
C ALA A 30 7.43 9.07 31.43
N VAL A 31 8.67 9.16 30.95
CA VAL A 31 9.15 10.27 30.13
C VAL A 31 8.38 10.20 28.81
N ALA A 32 7.34 11.02 28.69
CA ALA A 32 6.68 11.24 27.41
C ALA A 32 7.65 12.06 26.54
N VAL A 33 8.50 11.37 25.79
CA VAL A 33 9.19 11.97 24.65
C VAL A 33 8.10 12.31 23.64
N THR A 34 7.57 13.53 23.70
CA THR A 34 6.80 14.10 22.60
C THR A 34 7.80 14.36 21.47
N ALA A 35 8.12 13.31 20.73
CA ALA A 35 8.78 13.47 19.44
C ALA A 35 7.90 14.40 18.59
N PRO A 36 8.49 15.38 17.89
CA PRO A 36 7.72 16.23 17.02
C PRO A 36 6.97 15.33 16.03
N ALA A 37 5.68 15.60 15.85
CA ALA A 37 4.91 15.06 14.74
C ALA A 37 5.51 15.65 13.47
N SER A 38 6.64 15.11 13.03
CA SER A 38 7.08 15.17 11.65
C SER A 38 5.86 14.76 10.85
N ALA A 39 5.32 15.69 10.06
CA ALA A 39 4.24 15.41 9.16
C ALA A 39 4.66 14.18 8.34
N PHE A 40 4.14 13.02 8.71
CA PHE A 40 4.32 11.81 7.94
C PHE A 40 3.75 12.15 6.58
N VAL A 41 4.61 12.26 5.57
CA VAL A 41 4.16 12.07 4.19
C VAL A 41 3.56 10.68 4.23
N ALA A 42 2.22 10.61 4.17
CA ALA A 42 1.54 9.33 4.21
C ALA A 42 2.17 8.46 3.13
N ALA A 43 2.72 7.32 3.53
CA ALA A 43 3.32 6.38 2.59
C ALA A 43 2.29 6.09 1.47
N PRO A 44 2.73 5.99 0.19
CA PRO A 44 1.79 5.75 -0.89
C PRO A 44 0.94 4.50 -0.61
N ASN A 45 -0.36 4.54 -0.88
CA ASN A 45 -1.21 3.38 -0.70
C ASN A 45 -1.11 2.48 -1.94
N PRO A 46 -0.71 1.20 -1.82
CA PRO A 46 -0.57 0.32 -2.98
C PRO A 46 -1.90 0.03 -3.70
N GLY A 47 -3.02 0.18 -3.00
CA GLY A 47 -4.33 -0.25 -3.49
C GLY A 47 -4.50 -1.78 -3.46
N PRO A 48 -5.68 -2.27 -3.87
CA PRO A 48 -5.93 -3.71 -3.93
C PRO A 48 -5.16 -4.37 -5.09
N GLN A 49 -4.89 -5.66 -4.97
CA GLN A 49 -4.55 -6.50 -6.12
C GLN A 49 -5.81 -6.67 -6.98
N LEU A 50 -5.68 -6.40 -8.28
CA LEU A 50 -6.78 -6.51 -9.24
C LEU A 50 -6.59 -7.76 -10.12
N GLY A 51 -6.01 -7.58 -11.30
CA GLY A 51 -5.70 -8.65 -12.25
C GLY A 51 -4.23 -9.06 -12.27
N ALA A 52 -3.41 -8.45 -11.42
CA ALA A 52 -1.99 -8.74 -11.32
C ALA A 52 -1.73 -10.11 -10.69
N ASP A 53 -0.72 -10.84 -11.16
CA ASP A 53 -0.34 -12.15 -10.62
C ASP A 53 0.24 -12.04 -9.19
N VAL A 54 0.87 -10.91 -8.88
CA VAL A 54 1.43 -10.60 -7.55
C VAL A 54 0.78 -9.35 -6.95
N PRO A 55 0.65 -9.27 -5.62
CA PRO A 55 0.14 -8.07 -4.97
C PRO A 55 1.11 -6.88 -5.15
N PRO A 56 0.59 -5.66 -5.38
CA PRO A 56 1.43 -4.48 -5.49
C PRO A 56 2.04 -4.09 -4.14
N THR A 57 3.31 -3.71 -4.15
CA THR A 57 3.98 -3.06 -3.01
C THR A 57 4.21 -1.60 -3.32
N ALA A 58 3.72 -0.70 -2.48
CA ALA A 58 3.95 0.72 -2.66
C ALA A 58 5.40 1.07 -2.35
N VAL A 59 6.03 1.82 -3.26
CA VAL A 59 7.37 2.37 -3.11
C VAL A 59 7.36 3.87 -3.42
N GLU A 60 8.30 4.60 -2.84
CA GLU A 60 8.40 6.05 -3.08
C GLU A 60 8.83 6.38 -4.51
N GLY A 61 8.46 7.57 -5.00
CA GLY A 61 8.43 7.91 -6.43
C GLY A 61 9.78 7.94 -7.15
N ASP A 62 10.91 7.92 -6.43
CA ASP A 62 12.28 7.85 -6.96
C ASP A 62 12.91 6.45 -6.84
N ALA A 63 12.11 5.44 -6.48
CA ALA A 63 12.56 4.06 -6.41
C ALA A 63 12.98 3.57 -7.81
N THR A 64 14.15 2.91 -7.86
CA THR A 64 14.69 2.24 -9.04
C THR A 64 14.95 0.78 -8.70
N PHE A 65 14.90 -0.11 -9.70
CA PHE A 65 15.17 -1.53 -9.49
C PHE A 65 16.51 -1.81 -8.79
N LYS A 66 17.55 -1.01 -9.12
CA LYS A 66 18.86 -1.09 -8.44
C LYS A 66 18.76 -0.83 -6.94
N ARG A 67 18.01 0.19 -6.50
CA ARG A 67 17.80 0.51 -5.07
C ARG A 67 16.97 -0.56 -4.36
N LEU A 68 16.09 -1.23 -5.10
CA LEU A 68 15.22 -2.30 -4.60
C LEU A 68 15.89 -3.69 -4.62
N GLY A 69 17.16 -3.78 -5.01
CA GLY A 69 17.94 -5.03 -4.98
C GLY A 69 17.66 -5.99 -6.15
N PHE A 70 17.10 -5.51 -7.25
CA PHE A 70 16.93 -6.29 -8.47
C PHE A 70 18.23 -6.33 -9.29
N LYS A 71 18.44 -7.44 -10.00
CA LYS A 71 19.58 -7.65 -10.91
C LYS A 71 19.07 -7.84 -12.33
N CYS A 72 18.49 -6.79 -12.90
CA CYS A 72 17.97 -6.82 -14.26
C CYS A 72 19.11 -7.06 -15.25
N GLU A 73 18.91 -7.94 -16.23
CA GLU A 73 19.78 -8.06 -17.39
C GLU A 73 19.68 -6.79 -18.24
N PHE A 74 18.46 -6.28 -18.38
CA PHE A 74 18.18 -5.00 -19.00
C PHE A 74 16.96 -4.34 -18.36
N THR A 75 16.93 -3.01 -18.42
CA THR A 75 15.84 -2.19 -17.89
C THR A 75 15.22 -1.39 -19.01
N LEU A 76 13.90 -1.37 -19.08
CA LEU A 76 13.15 -0.63 -20.09
C LEU A 76 12.14 0.29 -19.40
N GLU A 77 12.23 1.60 -19.67
CA GLU A 77 11.22 2.57 -19.23
C GLU A 77 10.32 2.98 -20.41
N VAL A 78 9.00 2.91 -20.19
CA VAL A 78 7.98 3.41 -21.12
C VAL A 78 7.39 4.70 -20.57
N LYS A 79 7.68 5.82 -21.23
CA LYS A 79 7.18 7.16 -20.88
C LYS A 79 7.01 8.03 -22.13
N PRO A 80 5.81 8.60 -22.40
CA PRO A 80 4.55 8.39 -21.69
C PRO A 80 4.01 6.96 -21.90
N VAL A 81 3.22 6.47 -20.93
CA VAL A 81 2.60 5.15 -21.02
C VAL A 81 1.47 5.16 -22.05
N LYS A 82 1.67 4.39 -23.12
CA LYS A 82 0.71 4.20 -24.22
C LYS A 82 0.78 2.78 -24.74
N LYS A 83 -0.30 2.29 -25.34
CA LYS A 83 -0.32 1.02 -26.05
C LYS A 83 0.72 1.03 -27.18
N GLY A 84 1.50 -0.04 -27.31
CA GLY A 84 2.52 -0.18 -28.34
C GLY A 84 3.61 -1.19 -27.99
N GLN A 85 4.53 -1.38 -28.93
CA GLN A 85 5.72 -2.22 -28.76
C GLN A 85 6.92 -1.34 -28.40
N PHE A 86 7.71 -1.77 -27.40
CA PHE A 86 8.89 -1.09 -26.88
C PHE A 86 10.00 -2.14 -26.68
N GLY A 87 10.76 -2.44 -27.74
CA GLY A 87 11.70 -3.55 -27.72
C GLY A 87 10.98 -4.88 -27.48
N PRO A 88 11.39 -5.70 -26.50
CA PRO A 88 10.73 -6.98 -26.21
C PRO A 88 9.43 -6.83 -25.41
N VAL A 89 9.06 -5.62 -24.97
CA VAL A 89 7.84 -5.40 -24.17
C VAL A 89 6.75 -4.76 -25.02
N SER A 90 5.56 -5.36 -25.01
CA SER A 90 4.33 -4.79 -25.51
C SER A 90 3.50 -4.26 -24.34
N VAL A 91 3.11 -2.98 -24.38
CA VAL A 91 2.00 -2.49 -23.57
C VAL A 91 0.72 -2.78 -24.35
N THR A 92 -0.09 -3.72 -23.89
CA THR A 92 -1.22 -4.28 -24.65
C THR A 92 -2.51 -3.47 -24.43
N LYS A 93 -2.66 -2.86 -23.25
CA LYS A 93 -3.83 -2.05 -22.88
C LYS A 93 -3.44 -0.93 -21.92
N VAL A 94 -4.10 0.22 -22.06
CA VAL A 94 -4.03 1.32 -21.10
C VAL A 94 -5.45 1.83 -20.85
N VAL A 95 -6.01 1.58 -19.67
CA VAL A 95 -7.40 1.96 -19.34
C VAL A 95 -7.42 3.32 -18.67
N ARG A 96 -7.93 4.33 -19.38
CA ARG A 96 -8.06 5.72 -18.87
C ARG A 96 -6.75 6.30 -18.30
N GLY A 97 -5.59 5.78 -18.74
CA GLY A 97 -4.27 6.16 -18.22
C GLY A 97 -3.99 5.71 -16.78
N LYS A 98 -4.71 4.69 -16.27
CA LYS A 98 -4.65 4.26 -14.86
C LYS A 98 -4.26 2.79 -14.68
N LEU A 99 -4.76 1.92 -15.55
CA LEU A 99 -4.41 0.51 -15.57
C LEU A 99 -3.59 0.20 -16.82
N VAL A 100 -2.62 -0.69 -16.69
CA VAL A 100 -1.70 -1.10 -17.74
C VAL A 100 -1.61 -2.61 -17.78
N ASP A 101 -1.76 -3.17 -18.98
CA ASP A 101 -1.48 -4.57 -19.26
C ASP A 101 -0.21 -4.65 -20.11
N PHE A 102 0.60 -5.68 -19.89
CA PHE A 102 1.82 -5.88 -20.66
C PHE A 102 2.01 -7.32 -21.12
N ARG A 103 2.89 -7.48 -22.09
CA ARG A 103 3.46 -8.75 -22.54
C ARG A 103 4.95 -8.56 -22.83
N VAL A 104 5.76 -9.59 -22.59
CA VAL A 104 7.19 -9.66 -22.89
C VAL A 104 7.38 -10.81 -23.87
N GLU A 105 8.21 -10.58 -24.89
CA GLU A 105 8.56 -11.53 -25.95
C GLU A 105 10.08 -11.79 -25.97
N ASP A 106 10.57 -12.42 -27.03
CA ASP A 106 12.00 -12.64 -27.32
C ASP A 106 12.75 -13.50 -26.29
N GLY A 107 12.04 -14.41 -25.60
CA GLY A 107 12.62 -15.32 -24.61
C GLY A 107 12.95 -14.65 -23.26
N LEU A 108 12.46 -13.43 -23.06
CA LEU A 108 12.69 -12.63 -21.87
C LEU A 108 11.45 -12.67 -20.97
N ALA A 109 11.64 -12.42 -19.68
CA ALA A 109 10.56 -12.31 -18.71
C ALA A 109 10.77 -11.09 -17.82
N ALA A 110 9.68 -10.53 -17.31
CA ALA A 110 9.74 -9.52 -16.28
C ALA A 110 10.05 -10.16 -14.92
N GLU A 111 11.18 -9.78 -14.33
CA GLU A 111 11.50 -10.08 -12.93
C GLU A 111 10.79 -9.09 -12.00
N GLY A 112 10.55 -7.87 -12.48
CA GLY A 112 9.80 -6.87 -11.74
C GLY A 112 9.25 -5.77 -12.64
N VAL A 113 8.14 -5.15 -12.21
CA VAL A 113 7.51 -4.01 -12.89
C VAL A 113 7.23 -2.89 -11.90
N LEU A 114 7.66 -1.67 -12.23
CA LEU A 114 7.40 -0.46 -11.46
C LEU A 114 6.43 0.42 -12.21
N VAL A 115 5.20 0.56 -11.69
CA VAL A 115 4.18 1.44 -12.27
C VAL A 115 4.12 2.74 -11.46
N ARG A 116 4.61 3.83 -12.06
CA ARG A 116 4.73 5.14 -11.38
C ARG A 116 3.53 6.03 -11.63
N GLY A 117 3.08 6.74 -10.60
CA GLY A 117 2.03 7.75 -10.69
C GLY A 117 1.86 8.53 -9.38
N GLY A 118 1.30 9.74 -9.46
CA GLY A 118 1.18 10.61 -8.28
C GLY A 118 2.54 10.90 -7.63
N LEU A 119 2.65 10.60 -6.33
CA LEU A 119 3.84 10.75 -5.49
C LEU A 119 4.66 9.46 -5.32
N GLY A 120 4.25 8.34 -5.92
CA GLY A 120 4.86 7.03 -5.68
C GLY A 120 4.85 6.10 -6.89
N ALA A 121 5.13 4.83 -6.61
CA ALA A 121 5.00 3.75 -7.56
C ALA A 121 4.51 2.48 -6.88
N ASN A 122 3.93 1.58 -7.66
CA ASN A 122 3.72 0.20 -7.23
C ASN A 122 4.77 -0.68 -7.87
N LEU A 123 5.43 -1.49 -7.03
CA LEU A 123 6.30 -2.58 -7.42
C LEU A 123 5.49 -3.87 -7.49
N TYR A 124 5.62 -4.57 -8.60
CA TYR A 124 5.20 -5.96 -8.79
C TYR A 124 6.48 -6.80 -8.90
N ASP A 125 6.74 -7.65 -7.91
CA ASP A 125 7.96 -8.47 -7.81
C ASP A 125 7.67 -9.91 -8.23
N TYR A 126 8.15 -10.30 -9.41
CA TYR A 126 7.89 -11.60 -10.03
C TYR A 126 9.06 -12.59 -9.85
N ARG A 127 10.10 -12.23 -9.08
CA ARG A 127 11.29 -13.09 -8.91
C ARG A 127 10.96 -14.46 -8.29
N ALA A 128 9.85 -14.57 -7.56
CA ALA A 128 9.37 -15.83 -6.97
C ALA A 128 8.55 -16.71 -7.94
N MET A 129 8.23 -16.21 -9.14
CA MET A 129 7.36 -16.87 -10.12
C MET A 129 8.11 -17.34 -11.38
N ASP A 130 9.44 -17.43 -11.32
CA ASP A 130 10.32 -17.71 -12.48
C ASP A 130 10.20 -16.68 -13.63
N GLY A 131 9.81 -15.45 -13.28
CA GLY A 131 9.62 -14.34 -14.22
C GLY A 131 8.30 -14.42 -15.00
N VAL A 132 7.63 -13.29 -15.16
CA VAL A 132 6.32 -13.22 -15.81
C VAL A 132 6.43 -12.65 -17.22
N THR A 133 5.82 -13.32 -18.20
CA THR A 133 5.82 -12.89 -19.61
C THR A 133 4.60 -12.04 -19.97
N LYS A 134 3.59 -11.92 -19.12
CA LYS A 134 2.44 -11.04 -19.31
C LYS A 134 1.71 -10.83 -17.99
N ASP A 135 1.15 -9.65 -17.79
CA ASP A 135 0.29 -9.41 -16.63
C ASP A 135 -0.73 -8.28 -16.95
N GLN A 136 -1.75 -8.14 -16.12
CA GLN A 136 -2.93 -7.31 -16.37
C GLN A 136 -3.32 -6.44 -15.19
N ASP A 137 -3.97 -5.32 -15.50
CA ASP A 137 -4.54 -4.38 -14.54
C ASP A 137 -3.51 -3.83 -13.53
N LEU A 138 -2.25 -3.65 -13.96
CA LEU A 138 -1.24 -3.00 -13.12
C LEU A 138 -1.54 -1.51 -12.99
N HIS A 139 -1.31 -0.95 -11.81
CA HIS A 139 -1.73 0.41 -11.48
C HIS A 139 -0.67 1.14 -10.67
N ALA A 140 -0.66 2.46 -10.80
CA ALA A 140 0.06 3.34 -9.88
C ALA A 140 -0.67 3.37 -8.51
N PRO A 141 -0.02 3.86 -7.44
CA PRO A 141 -0.62 3.94 -6.12
C PRO A 141 -2.02 4.57 -6.10
N VAL A 142 -2.83 4.19 -5.12
CA VAL A 142 -4.18 4.72 -4.91
C VAL A 142 -4.11 6.10 -4.27
N VAL A 143 -4.86 7.03 -4.84
CA VAL A 143 -5.17 8.29 -4.15
C VAL A 143 -6.15 7.95 -3.05
N GLY A 144 -5.78 8.21 -1.78
CA GLY A 144 -6.52 7.80 -0.60
C GLY A 144 -8.04 7.77 -0.80
N VAL A 145 -8.63 6.58 -0.71
CA VAL A 145 -10.08 6.42 -0.59
C VAL A 145 -10.34 6.09 0.88
N PRO A 146 -10.98 6.97 1.67
CA PRO A 146 -11.37 6.61 3.02
C PRO A 146 -12.27 5.37 2.99
N ALA A 147 -12.09 4.46 3.95
CA ALA A 147 -12.98 3.31 4.12
C ALA A 147 -14.42 3.81 4.34
N PRO A 148 -15.44 3.17 3.73
CA PRO A 148 -16.80 3.67 3.79
C PRO A 148 -17.34 3.42 5.20
N ASP A 149 -17.76 4.48 5.87
CA ASP A 149 -18.98 4.37 6.64
C ASP A 149 -20.06 3.80 5.70
N ASN A 150 -20.70 2.74 6.18
CA ASN A 150 -21.53 1.80 5.44
C ASN A 150 -22.80 2.43 4.83
N LYS A 151 -22.70 3.38 3.89
CA LYS A 151 -23.82 3.94 3.12
C LYS A 151 -23.41 4.32 1.68
N THR A 152 -23.59 3.35 0.79
CA THR A 152 -24.13 3.53 -0.57
C THR A 152 -23.38 4.44 -1.54
N PHE A 153 -22.26 3.97 -2.10
CA PHE A 153 -21.85 4.21 -3.50
C PHE A 153 -21.00 2.99 -3.94
N GLY A 154 -21.21 2.45 -5.15
CA GLY A 154 -20.49 1.26 -5.63
C GLY A 154 -18.96 1.42 -5.54
N PRO A 155 -18.20 0.34 -5.28
CA PRO A 155 -16.79 0.42 -4.87
C PRO A 155 -15.90 0.88 -6.04
N THR A 156 -15.78 2.19 -6.26
CA THR A 156 -14.91 2.71 -7.31
C THR A 156 -13.54 3.01 -6.71
N VAL A 157 -12.67 2.00 -6.70
CA VAL A 157 -11.25 2.15 -6.33
C VAL A 157 -10.61 3.20 -7.25
N ARG A 158 -9.89 4.18 -6.68
CA ARG A 158 -9.28 5.28 -7.44
C ARG A 158 -7.76 5.14 -7.50
N PHE A 159 -7.23 4.99 -8.71
CA PHE A 159 -5.78 4.98 -8.95
C PHE A 159 -5.27 6.35 -9.40
N GLU A 160 -4.02 6.63 -9.06
CA GLU A 160 -3.23 7.68 -9.69
C GLU A 160 -3.11 7.45 -11.20
N LYS A 161 -2.93 8.54 -11.95
CA LYS A 161 -2.64 8.43 -13.38
C LYS A 161 -1.23 7.86 -13.54
N VAL A 162 -1.09 6.80 -14.32
CA VAL A 162 0.21 6.21 -14.65
C VAL A 162 0.99 7.19 -15.53
N ARG A 163 2.20 7.53 -15.09
CA ARG A 163 3.11 8.45 -15.76
C ARG A 163 4.21 7.72 -16.51
N SER A 164 4.71 6.62 -15.96
CA SER A 164 5.71 5.74 -16.56
C SER A 164 5.54 4.32 -16.05
N VAL A 165 5.97 3.34 -16.85
CA VAL A 165 6.19 1.96 -16.39
C VAL A 165 7.63 1.59 -16.68
N GLU A 166 8.33 1.04 -15.69
CA GLU A 166 9.67 0.50 -15.85
C GLU A 166 9.64 -1.01 -15.66
N PHE A 167 10.33 -1.73 -16.54
CA PHE A 167 10.43 -3.17 -16.56
C PHE A 167 11.86 -3.58 -16.21
N CYS A 168 12.01 -4.47 -15.23
CA CYS A 168 13.23 -5.20 -14.95
C CYS A 168 13.13 -6.54 -15.66
N LEU A 169 13.95 -6.74 -16.68
CA LEU A 169 13.83 -7.89 -17.55
C LEU A 169 15.08 -8.76 -17.41
N GLY A 170 14.85 -10.07 -17.44
CA GLY A 170 15.87 -11.10 -17.42
C GLY A 170 15.52 -12.19 -18.42
N SER A 171 16.50 -13.01 -18.78
CA SER A 171 16.26 -14.25 -19.50
C SER A 171 15.30 -15.11 -18.66
N GLY A 172 14.03 -15.19 -19.08
CA GLY A 172 12.99 -15.92 -18.36
C GLY A 172 13.45 -17.34 -18.13
N GLY A 173 12.98 -17.98 -17.06
CA GLY A 173 13.46 -19.26 -16.54
C GLY A 173 13.41 -20.49 -17.45
N TYR A 174 13.73 -20.39 -18.74
CA TYR A 174 14.31 -21.47 -19.54
C TYR A 174 15.71 -21.82 -19.01
N ARG A 175 15.79 -22.29 -17.77
CA ARG A 175 16.82 -23.25 -17.39
C ARG A 175 16.47 -24.59 -18.04
N LEU A 176 16.68 -24.69 -19.34
CA LEU A 176 16.83 -25.98 -19.99
C LEU A 176 18.14 -26.59 -19.46
N GLY A 177 18.01 -27.53 -18.52
CA GLY A 177 19.12 -28.42 -18.13
C GLY A 177 19.71 -28.18 -16.73
N GLN A 178 18.99 -28.63 -15.70
CA GLN A 178 19.59 -29.31 -14.54
C GLN A 178 18.67 -30.44 -14.09
N ALA A 179 18.77 -31.58 -14.77
CA ALA A 179 18.61 -32.94 -14.24
C ALA A 179 19.20 -33.91 -15.26
#